data_AF-A0A959TC34-F1
#
_entry.id   AF-A0A959TC34-F1
#
_cell.length_a   1.000
_cell.length_b   1.000
_cell.length_c   1.000
_cell.angle_alpha   90.00
_cell.angle_beta   90.00
_cell.angle_gamma   90.00
#
_symmetry.space_group_name_H-M   'P 1'
#
loop_
_entity.id
_entity.type
_entity.pdbx_description
1 polymer ?
#
loop_
_entity_poly.entity_id
_entity_poly.type
_entity_poly.pdbx_seq_one_letter_code
_entity_poly.pdbx_strand_id
1 'polypeptide(L)'
;MTRIETKRPIMILAGLAAPLAMAAQDAAPAVAGSGPAMETNYLLLGVAVLQVIIILALSSIMRNLGGNGSAWARRMAVKRAAAGAVVLAFLAWPAEASAAVPGTMFLVTTATLFWMLISANLILFVVLLAQLNVLRGMVRTLSGREEEELALAKEAEEPSFADTILHKLTQAVDVEHEEDVLMHHEYDGIRELNNVLPPWWLWLFYGTIIWGVVYLVNVHILGVMPLQAEEYEQEMAQAKEDVAAYLAQFSNLVDESNVTVATDEATLASGESIYKQFCVACHG
;
A
#
# COMPACT_ATOMS: atom_id res chain seq x y z
N MET A 1 39.91 27.39 -16.79
CA MET A 1 38.46 27.48 -16.52
C MET A 1 38.04 26.20 -15.80
N THR A 2 37.88 26.29 -14.49
CA THR A 2 37.54 25.17 -13.59
C THR A 2 36.04 24.91 -13.64
N ARG A 3 35.63 23.75 -14.16
CA ARG A 3 34.23 23.31 -14.13
C ARG A 3 34.03 22.45 -12.89
N ILE A 4 33.33 23.02 -11.90
CA ILE A 4 32.83 22.29 -10.73
C ILE A 4 31.63 21.47 -11.22
N GLU A 5 31.83 20.19 -11.46
CA GLU A 5 30.73 19.25 -11.73
C GLU A 5 30.09 18.86 -10.39
N THR A 6 28.88 19.37 -10.18
CA THR A 6 28.05 19.04 -9.02
C THR A 6 27.49 17.63 -9.19
N LYS A 7 27.94 16.68 -8.37
CA LYS A 7 27.30 15.37 -8.24
C LYS A 7 25.85 15.57 -7.78
N ARG A 8 24.89 15.39 -8.68
CA ARG A 8 23.47 15.25 -8.37
C ARG A 8 23.27 13.88 -7.69
N PRO A 9 22.54 13.80 -6.57
CA PRO A 9 22.16 12.50 -6.03
C PRO A 9 21.15 11.85 -7.00
N ILE A 10 21.46 10.62 -7.41
CA ILE A 10 20.57 9.73 -8.14
C ILE A 10 19.36 9.49 -7.24
N MET A 11 18.23 10.10 -7.58
CA MET A 11 16.92 9.75 -7.03
C MET A 11 16.53 8.41 -7.68
N ILE A 12 16.86 7.31 -7.02
CA ILE A 12 16.29 6.01 -7.38
C ILE A 12 14.80 6.09 -7.09
N LEU A 13 14.03 5.92 -8.16
CA LEU A 13 12.59 5.86 -8.19
C LEU A 13 12.03 4.93 -7.11
N ALA A 14 11.01 5.44 -6.43
CA ALA A 14 10.04 4.67 -5.69
C ALA A 14 9.51 3.54 -6.57
N GLY A 15 9.77 2.30 -6.16
CA GLY A 15 9.21 1.09 -6.75
C GLY A 15 8.96 0.08 -5.66
N LEU A 16 7.69 -0.33 -5.55
CA LEU A 16 7.20 -1.49 -4.78
C LEU A 16 7.13 -1.34 -3.25
N ALA A 17 6.15 -0.55 -2.82
CA ALA A 17 5.31 -0.94 -1.69
C ALA A 17 3.85 -0.78 -2.12
N ALA A 18 3.41 -1.65 -3.04
CA ALA A 18 1.98 -1.85 -3.24
C ALA A 18 1.46 -2.50 -1.94
N PRO A 19 0.44 -1.94 -1.28
CA PRO A 19 -0.26 -2.71 -0.27
C PRO A 19 -0.84 -3.92 -0.97
N LEU A 20 -0.48 -5.11 -0.50
CA LEU A 20 -1.17 -6.34 -0.82
C LEU A 20 -2.62 -6.13 -0.33
N ALA A 21 -3.49 -5.65 -1.22
CA ALA A 21 -4.91 -5.64 -0.98
C ALA A 21 -5.31 -7.11 -0.91
N MET A 22 -5.42 -7.65 0.30
CA MET A 22 -6.21 -8.85 0.52
C MET A 22 -7.63 -8.48 0.10
N ALA A 23 -7.97 -8.88 -1.12
CA ALA A 23 -9.35 -8.91 -1.59
C ALA A 23 -10.17 -9.72 -0.59
N ALA A 24 -11.39 -9.25 -0.38
CA ALA A 24 -12.36 -9.75 0.56
C ALA A 24 -12.44 -11.28 0.56
N GLN A 25 -12.33 -11.87 1.73
CA GLN A 25 -12.82 -13.20 2.01
C GLN A 25 -14.00 -13.03 2.96
N ASP A 26 -15.09 -13.72 2.64
CA ASP A 26 -16.40 -13.59 3.23
C ASP A 26 -16.39 -13.36 4.73
N ALA A 27 -17.21 -12.41 5.18
CA ALA A 27 -17.46 -12.15 6.58
C ALA A 27 -18.11 -13.38 7.22
N ALA A 28 -17.30 -14.31 7.71
CA ALA A 28 -17.72 -15.28 8.70
C ALA A 28 -18.33 -14.50 9.89
N PRO A 29 -19.44 -14.98 10.49
CA PRO A 29 -20.03 -14.32 11.65
C PRO A 29 -18.95 -14.20 12.72
N ALA A 30 -18.64 -12.97 13.13
CA ALA A 30 -17.62 -12.66 14.10
C ALA A 30 -17.86 -13.51 15.36
N VAL A 31 -17.02 -14.52 15.56
CA VAL A 31 -16.83 -15.14 16.86
C VAL A 31 -16.50 -13.98 17.80
N ALA A 32 -17.32 -13.79 18.84
CA ALA A 32 -17.11 -12.80 19.88
C ALA A 32 -15.83 -13.12 20.67
N GLY A 33 -14.68 -12.93 20.04
CA GLY A 33 -13.38 -12.86 20.68
C GLY A 33 -13.37 -11.60 21.52
N SER A 34 -13.05 -11.74 22.80
CA SER A 34 -12.85 -10.64 23.73
C SER A 34 -11.83 -9.65 23.13
N GLY A 35 -12.34 -8.56 22.54
CA GLY A 35 -11.51 -7.43 22.15
C GLY A 35 -10.69 -6.95 23.35
N PRO A 36 -9.55 -6.28 23.10
CA PRO A 36 -8.67 -5.81 24.17
C PRO A 36 -9.46 -5.01 25.22
N ALA A 37 -9.23 -5.33 26.50
CA ALA A 37 -9.97 -4.76 27.61
C ALA A 37 -9.84 -3.23 27.62
N MET A 38 -10.88 -2.51 28.04
CA MET A 38 -10.87 -1.03 28.09
C MET A 38 -9.67 -0.47 28.87
N GLU A 39 -9.19 -1.20 29.88
CA GLU A 39 -7.96 -0.92 30.63
C GLU A 39 -6.71 -0.78 29.74
N THR A 40 -6.59 -1.61 28.70
CA THR A 40 -5.46 -1.54 27.75
C THR A 40 -5.50 -0.25 26.93
N ASN A 41 -6.68 0.27 26.60
CA ASN A 41 -6.83 1.54 25.90
C ASN A 41 -6.40 2.73 26.76
N TYR A 42 -6.69 2.70 28.07
CA TYR A 42 -6.21 3.74 29.00
C TYR A 42 -4.67 3.74 29.14
N LEU A 43 -4.05 2.57 29.16
CA LEU A 43 -2.58 2.46 29.15
C LEU A 43 -1.99 3.02 27.86
N LEU A 44 -2.54 2.66 26.69
CA LEU A 44 -2.08 3.18 25.41
C LEU A 44 -2.25 4.70 25.29
N LEU A 45 -3.32 5.26 25.87
CA LEU A 45 -3.50 6.70 25.96
C LEU A 45 -2.45 7.34 26.86
N GLY A 46 -2.14 6.74 28.01
CA GLY A 46 -1.09 7.20 28.92
C GLY A 46 0.29 7.23 28.26
N VAL A 47 0.63 6.19 27.49
CA VAL A 47 1.89 6.16 26.72
C VAL A 47 1.92 7.25 25.64
N ALA A 48 0.83 7.46 24.91
CA ALA A 48 0.76 8.51 23.89
C ALA A 48 0.96 9.91 24.50
N VAL A 49 0.33 10.19 25.65
CA VAL A 49 0.51 11.46 26.37
C VAL A 49 1.97 11.64 26.80
N LEU A 50 2.60 10.59 27.35
CA LEU A 50 4.00 10.64 27.74
C LEU A 50 4.93 10.90 26.54
N GLN A 51 4.70 10.23 25.41
CA GLN A 51 5.46 10.45 24.17
C GLN A 51 5.32 11.90 23.68
N VAL A 52 4.10 12.47 23.71
CA VAL A 52 3.88 13.87 23.33
C VAL A 52 4.65 14.82 24.26
N ILE A 53 4.65 14.59 25.57
CA ILE A 53 5.43 15.39 26.52
C ILE A 53 6.92 15.35 26.18
N ILE A 54 7.48 14.16 25.91
CA ILE A 54 8.89 14.00 25.53
C ILE A 54 9.19 14.73 24.21
N ILE A 55 8.32 14.59 23.21
CA ILE A 55 8.45 15.25 21.90
C ILE A 55 8.47 16.78 22.04
N LEU A 56 7.60 17.33 22.90
CA LEU A 56 7.55 18.77 23.17
C LEU A 56 8.79 19.25 23.93
N ALA A 57 9.27 18.47 24.91
CA ALA A 57 10.50 18.78 25.64
C ALA A 57 11.73 18.79 24.72
N LEU A 58 11.90 17.75 23.89
CA LEU A 58 12.98 17.65 22.91
C LEU A 58 12.90 18.79 21.87
N SER A 59 11.69 19.10 21.37
CA SER A 59 11.47 20.23 20.47
C SER A 59 11.86 21.58 21.10
N SER A 60 11.59 21.76 22.39
CA SER A 60 12.02 22.94 23.15
C SER A 60 13.55 23.06 23.23
N ILE A 61 14.23 21.96 23.58
CA ILE A 61 15.70 21.91 23.64
C ILE A 61 16.31 22.22 22.26
N MET A 62 15.76 21.63 21.20
CA MET A 62 16.22 21.88 19.82
C MET A 62 16.04 23.34 19.41
N ARG A 63 14.97 24.02 19.83
CA ARG A 63 14.78 25.46 19.57
C ARG A 63 15.79 26.33 20.32
N ASN A 64 16.13 25.96 21.56
CA ASN A 64 17.11 26.70 22.37
C ASN A 64 18.55 26.49 21.88
N LEU A 65 18.88 25.28 21.42
CA LEU A 65 20.21 24.97 20.86
C LEU A 65 20.39 25.47 19.41
N GLY A 66 19.31 25.55 18.63
CA GLY A 66 19.38 25.83 17.18
C GLY A 66 19.65 27.28 16.79
N GLY A 67 19.47 28.24 17.72
CA GLY A 67 19.68 29.69 17.49
C GLY A 67 18.76 30.30 16.42
N ASN A 68 18.30 31.53 16.63
CA ASN A 68 17.19 32.12 15.87
C ASN A 68 17.51 32.55 14.41
N GLY A 69 18.55 31.99 13.77
CA GLY A 69 18.97 32.43 12.43
C GLY A 69 20.02 31.57 11.71
N SER A 70 20.25 30.32 12.11
CA SER A 70 21.31 29.50 11.50
C SER A 70 20.84 28.81 10.21
N ALA A 71 21.72 28.73 9.21
CA ALA A 71 21.51 28.06 7.91
C ALA A 71 21.01 26.60 8.02
N TRP A 72 21.11 26.01 9.22
CA TRP A 72 20.59 24.70 9.57
C TRP A 72 19.06 24.59 9.51
N ALA A 73 18.30 25.61 9.92
CA ALA A 73 16.82 25.59 9.83
C ALA A 73 16.34 25.43 8.38
N ARG A 74 17.10 26.00 7.42
CA ARG A 74 16.86 25.87 5.98
C ARG A 74 17.24 24.48 5.45
N ARG A 75 18.34 23.86 5.93
CA ARG A 75 18.71 22.48 5.56
C ARG A 75 17.72 21.42 6.07
N MET A 76 17.15 21.64 7.26
CA MET A 76 16.12 20.78 7.84
C MET A 76 14.75 20.94 7.15
N ALA A 77 14.40 22.15 6.68
CA ALA A 77 13.16 22.39 5.95
C ALA A 77 13.05 21.56 4.65
N VAL A 78 14.17 21.33 3.94
CA VAL A 78 14.20 20.53 2.71
C VAL A 78 13.97 19.03 2.97
N LYS A 79 14.50 18.49 4.09
CA LYS A 79 14.27 17.08 4.49
C LYS A 79 12.83 16.82 4.98
N ARG A 80 12.08 17.85 5.39
CA ARG A 80 10.69 17.74 5.89
C ARG A 80 9.68 17.40 4.79
N ALA A 81 9.94 17.79 3.54
CA ALA A 81 9.05 17.47 2.42
C ALA A 81 8.97 15.96 2.14
N ALA A 82 10.09 15.23 2.32
CA ALA A 82 10.14 13.78 2.10
C ALA A 82 9.47 12.98 3.24
N ALA A 83 9.59 13.42 4.49
CA ALA A 83 8.97 12.75 5.64
C ALA A 83 7.44 12.95 5.70
N GLY A 84 6.94 14.09 5.22
CA GLY A 84 5.50 14.37 5.17
C GLY A 84 4.72 13.40 4.27
N ALA A 85 5.35 12.91 3.20
CA ALA A 85 4.76 11.94 2.28
C ALA A 85 4.51 10.57 2.93
N VAL A 86 5.37 10.14 3.86
CA VAL A 86 5.24 8.85 4.57
C VAL A 86 4.08 8.90 5.58
N VAL A 87 3.88 10.04 6.24
CA VAL A 87 2.76 10.24 7.18
C VAL A 87 1.43 10.34 6.43
N LEU A 88 1.40 11.01 5.27
CA LEU A 88 0.21 11.07 4.41
C LEU A 88 -0.18 9.70 3.82
N ALA A 89 0.79 8.84 3.51
CA ALA A 89 0.53 7.47 3.06
C ALA A 89 -0.07 6.57 4.15
N PHE A 90 0.27 6.80 5.43
CA PHE A 90 -0.32 6.07 6.56
C PHE A 90 -1.70 6.60 6.98
N LEU A 91 -1.98 7.89 6.72
CA LEU A 91 -3.31 8.47 6.93
C LEU A 91 -4.32 8.07 5.84
N ALA A 92 -3.87 7.42 4.76
CA ALA A 92 -4.73 6.81 3.75
C ALA A 92 -5.31 5.45 4.24
N TRP A 93 -5.72 5.38 5.51
CA TRP A 93 -6.53 4.28 6.00
C TRP A 93 -7.82 4.23 5.18
N PRO A 94 -8.26 3.07 4.67
CA PRO A 94 -9.52 3.00 3.95
C PRO A 94 -10.64 3.34 4.94
N ALA A 95 -11.27 4.49 4.74
CA ALA A 95 -12.52 4.79 5.39
C ALA A 95 -13.55 3.79 4.83
N GLU A 96 -13.80 2.71 5.55
CA GLU A 96 -14.97 1.87 5.32
C GLU A 96 -16.20 2.74 5.55
N ALA A 97 -16.81 3.21 4.46
CA ALA A 97 -18.11 3.83 4.49
C ALA A 97 -19.14 2.73 4.75
N SER A 98 -19.34 2.35 6.01
CA SER A 98 -20.53 1.60 6.40
C SER A 98 -21.75 2.51 6.22
N ALA A 99 -22.78 2.01 5.54
CA ALA A 99 -24.00 2.76 5.30
C ALA A 99 -24.56 3.29 6.63
N ALA A 100 -24.66 4.61 6.75
CA ALA A 100 -25.10 5.28 7.97
C ALA A 100 -26.52 4.83 8.32
N VAL A 101 -26.67 4.04 9.38
CA VAL A 101 -27.97 3.73 9.98
C VAL A 101 -28.41 4.97 10.79
N PRO A 102 -29.53 5.63 10.45
CA PRO A 102 -29.99 6.81 11.19
C PRO A 102 -30.21 6.48 12.67
N GLY A 103 -29.56 7.22 13.57
CA GLY A 103 -29.73 7.07 15.02
C GLY A 103 -28.63 6.29 15.75
N THR A 104 -27.61 5.78 15.05
CA THR A 104 -26.41 5.26 15.71
C THR A 104 -25.42 6.40 15.95
N MET A 105 -25.20 6.75 17.23
CA MET A 105 -24.04 7.55 17.62
C MET A 105 -22.79 6.83 17.11
N PHE A 106 -21.81 7.56 16.57
CA PHE A 106 -20.51 7.03 16.12
C PHE A 106 -19.78 6.38 17.31
N LEU A 107 -20.17 5.16 17.66
CA LEU A 107 -19.58 4.39 18.74
C LEU A 107 -18.37 3.68 18.16
N VAL A 108 -17.22 4.31 18.32
CA VAL A 108 -15.93 3.65 18.14
C VAL A 108 -15.92 2.43 19.05
N THR A 109 -15.94 1.23 18.47
CA THR A 109 -15.83 -0.01 19.23
C THR A 109 -14.51 -0.03 20.00
N THR A 110 -14.46 -0.73 21.13
CA THR A 110 -13.24 -0.87 21.94
C THR A 110 -12.06 -1.42 21.12
N ALA A 111 -12.34 -2.33 20.18
CA ALA A 111 -11.36 -2.89 19.25
C ALA A 111 -10.86 -1.86 18.22
N THR A 112 -11.76 -1.05 17.65
CA THR A 112 -11.34 0.03 16.73
C THR A 112 -10.51 1.10 17.45
N LEU A 113 -10.87 1.45 18.69
CA LEU A 113 -10.11 2.40 19.51
C LEU A 113 -8.70 1.88 19.81
N PHE A 114 -8.57 0.58 20.10
CA PHE A 114 -7.28 -0.06 20.35
C PHE A 114 -6.32 0.08 19.17
N TRP A 115 -6.76 -0.28 17.96
CA TRP A 115 -5.91 -0.19 16.77
C TRP A 115 -5.55 1.24 16.40
N MET A 116 -6.48 2.19 16.58
CA MET A 116 -6.19 3.61 16.41
C MET A 116 -5.11 4.09 17.39
N LEU A 117 -5.21 3.72 18.67
CA LEU A 117 -4.20 4.09 19.68
C LEU A 117 -2.83 3.43 19.41
N ILE A 118 -2.80 2.18 18.93
CA ILE A 118 -1.56 1.53 18.51
C ILE A 118 -0.91 2.30 17.35
N SER A 119 -1.69 2.64 16.32
CA SER A 119 -1.20 3.40 15.17
C SER A 119 -0.67 4.78 15.59
N ALA A 120 -1.36 5.48 16.48
CA ALA A 120 -0.95 6.78 17.00
C ALA A 120 0.37 6.68 17.79
N ASN A 121 0.50 5.69 18.68
CA ASN A 121 1.73 5.45 19.44
C ASN A 121 2.93 5.10 18.53
N LEU A 122 2.71 4.34 17.45
CA LEU A 122 3.75 4.02 16.47
C LEU A 122 4.23 5.30 15.76
N ILE A 123 3.30 6.15 15.32
CA ILE A 123 3.62 7.43 14.66
C ILE A 123 4.41 8.33 15.62
N LEU A 124 3.95 8.50 16.86
CA LEU A 124 4.65 9.29 17.87
C LEU A 124 6.05 8.73 18.16
N PHE A 125 6.21 7.41 18.20
CA PHE A 125 7.51 6.78 18.37
C PHE A 125 8.46 7.07 17.18
N VAL A 126 7.98 6.98 15.94
CA VAL A 126 8.75 7.34 14.74
C VAL A 126 9.17 8.82 14.78
N VAL A 127 8.26 9.72 15.18
CA VAL A 127 8.57 11.15 15.36
C VAL A 127 9.65 11.35 16.43
N LEU A 128 9.57 10.64 17.55
CA LEU A 128 10.57 10.69 18.63
C LEU A 128 11.94 10.19 18.14
N LEU A 129 11.99 9.08 17.39
CA LEU A 129 13.23 8.59 16.78
C LEU A 129 13.82 9.59 15.79
N ALA A 130 12.97 10.22 14.97
CA ALA A 130 13.41 11.27 14.05
C ALA A 130 14.00 12.47 14.81
N GLN A 131 13.36 12.94 15.89
CA GLN A 131 13.88 14.02 16.73
C GLN A 131 15.22 13.64 17.39
N LEU A 132 15.36 12.41 17.90
CA LEU A 132 16.62 11.93 18.47
C LEU A 132 17.73 11.84 17.43
N ASN A 133 17.43 11.40 16.21
CA ASN A 133 18.41 11.37 15.12
C ASN A 133 18.88 12.79 14.75
N VAL A 134 17.97 13.77 14.73
CA VAL A 134 18.32 15.17 14.49
C VAL A 134 19.17 15.72 15.64
N LEU A 135 18.81 15.44 16.89
CA LEU A 135 19.58 15.87 18.06
C LEU A 135 20.99 15.29 18.05
N ARG A 136 21.15 13.99 17.75
CA ARG A 136 22.47 13.35 17.56
C ARG A 136 23.25 13.99 16.43
N GLY A 137 22.61 14.29 15.29
CA GLY A 137 23.25 15.00 14.19
C GLY A 137 23.74 16.39 14.60
N MET A 138 22.95 17.13 15.37
CA MET A 138 23.35 18.43 15.89
C MET A 138 24.55 18.34 16.83
N VAL A 139 24.57 17.36 17.74
CA VAL A 139 25.73 17.10 18.61
C VAL A 139 26.97 16.75 17.78
N ARG A 140 26.83 15.94 16.73
CA ARG A 140 27.94 15.59 15.83
C ARG A 140 28.51 16.83 15.12
N THR A 141 27.66 17.67 14.54
CA THR A 141 28.10 18.92 13.89
C THR A 141 28.80 19.88 14.85
N LEU A 142 28.30 20.01 16.09
CA LEU A 142 28.91 20.88 17.09
C LEU A 142 30.21 20.30 17.65
N SER A 143 30.36 18.98 17.64
CA SER A 143 31.56 18.29 18.11
C SER A 143 32.70 18.21 17.10
N GLY A 144 32.51 18.69 15.85
CA GLY A 144 33.50 18.60 14.77
C GLY A 144 33.79 17.17 14.26
N ARG A 145 33.20 16.16 14.92
CA ARG A 145 33.42 14.72 14.68
C ARG A 145 32.85 14.23 13.35
N GLU A 146 31.99 15.01 12.68
CA GLU A 146 31.32 14.63 11.44
C GLU A 146 32.26 14.68 10.23
N GLU A 147 33.15 15.67 10.13
CA GLU A 147 34.08 15.76 8.99
C GLU A 147 35.15 14.65 9.04
N GLU A 148 35.62 14.30 10.24
CA GLU A 148 36.57 13.22 10.49
C GLU A 148 35.96 11.83 10.23
N GLU A 149 34.73 11.59 10.71
CA GLU A 149 34.03 10.31 10.56
C GLU A 149 33.54 10.08 9.11
N LEU A 150 33.16 11.14 8.39
CA LEU A 150 32.73 11.06 6.98
C LEU A 150 33.91 10.85 6.01
N ALA A 151 35.08 11.43 6.32
CA ALA A 151 36.30 11.20 5.54
C ALA A 151 36.77 9.73 5.68
N LEU A 152 36.78 9.21 6.90
CA LEU A 152 37.15 7.82 7.19
C LEU A 152 36.16 6.81 6.61
N ALA A 153 34.85 7.09 6.68
CA ALA A 153 33.82 6.19 6.15
C ALA A 153 33.87 6.06 4.63
N LYS A 154 34.22 7.13 3.92
CA LYS A 154 34.28 7.16 2.46
C LYS A 154 35.51 6.46 1.89
N GLU A 155 36.58 6.38 2.70
CA GLU A 155 37.82 5.67 2.35
C GLU A 155 37.77 4.18 2.74
N ALA A 156 36.89 3.81 3.70
CA ALA A 156 36.71 2.45 4.18
C ALA A 156 35.53 1.68 3.53
N GLU A 157 34.84 2.28 2.56
CA GLU A 157 33.70 1.64 1.88
C GLU A 157 34.20 0.64 0.82
N GLU A 158 34.68 -0.51 1.30
CA GLU A 158 34.86 -1.71 0.49
C GLU A 158 33.50 -2.13 -0.11
N PRO A 159 33.47 -2.63 -1.37
CA PRO A 159 32.21 -3.00 -2.01
C PRO A 159 31.48 -4.03 -1.15
N SER A 160 30.19 -3.79 -0.94
CA SER A 160 29.37 -4.71 -0.15
C SER A 160 29.40 -6.10 -0.79
N PHE A 161 29.22 -7.14 0.02
CA PHE A 161 29.04 -8.50 -0.48
C PHE A 161 27.91 -8.58 -1.53
N ALA A 162 26.85 -7.78 -1.34
CA ALA A 162 25.76 -7.66 -2.30
C ALA A 162 26.22 -7.07 -3.64
N ASP A 163 27.07 -6.03 -3.62
CA ASP A 163 27.61 -5.39 -4.82
C ASP A 163 28.54 -6.35 -5.57
N THR A 164 29.34 -7.13 -4.82
CA THR A 164 30.22 -8.16 -5.39
C THR A 164 29.42 -9.27 -6.07
N ILE A 165 28.35 -9.75 -5.44
CA ILE A 165 27.46 -10.75 -6.04
C ILE A 165 26.77 -10.17 -7.27
N LEU A 166 26.21 -8.96 -7.14
CA LEU A 166 25.48 -8.32 -8.21
C LEU A 166 26.39 -8.14 -9.43
N HIS A 167 27.59 -7.58 -9.25
CA HIS A 167 28.56 -7.41 -10.32
C HIS A 167 28.99 -8.74 -10.97
N LYS A 168 29.16 -9.80 -10.18
CA LYS A 168 29.48 -11.13 -10.74
C LYS A 168 28.34 -11.71 -11.59
N LEU A 169 27.09 -11.44 -11.21
CA LEU A 169 25.91 -11.94 -11.91
C LEU A 169 25.55 -11.07 -13.12
N THR A 170 25.74 -9.75 -13.05
CA THR A 170 25.40 -8.81 -14.12
C THR A 170 26.54 -8.54 -15.09
N GLN A 171 27.80 -8.77 -14.70
CA GLN A 171 29.00 -8.44 -15.46
C GLN A 171 28.90 -7.06 -16.15
N ALA A 172 28.34 -6.09 -15.42
CA ALA A 172 28.07 -4.77 -15.95
C ALA A 172 29.39 -4.07 -16.26
N VAL A 173 29.51 -3.56 -17.50
CA VAL A 173 30.68 -2.82 -17.95
C VAL A 173 30.43 -1.32 -17.74
N ASP A 174 31.45 -0.61 -17.25
CA ASP A 174 31.39 0.84 -17.07
C ASP A 174 31.35 1.55 -18.43
N VAL A 175 30.70 2.72 -18.48
CA VAL A 175 30.53 3.52 -19.71
C VAL A 175 31.86 3.82 -20.42
N GLU A 176 32.93 3.98 -19.65
CA GLU A 176 34.29 4.27 -20.14
C GLU A 176 34.91 3.08 -20.90
N HIS A 177 34.42 1.87 -20.66
CA HIS A 177 34.91 0.61 -21.22
C HIS A 177 33.87 -0.05 -22.15
N GLU A 178 32.81 0.65 -22.56
CA GLU A 178 31.79 0.11 -23.47
C GLU A 178 32.36 -0.30 -24.83
N GLU A 179 33.47 0.31 -25.27
CA GLU A 179 34.17 -0.07 -26.51
C GLU A 179 34.65 -1.53 -26.49
N ASP A 180 34.94 -2.09 -25.31
CA ASP A 180 35.44 -3.46 -25.16
C ASP A 180 34.36 -4.53 -25.41
N VAL A 181 33.08 -4.17 -25.21
CA VAL A 181 31.92 -5.06 -25.40
C VAL A 181 31.11 -4.72 -26.66
N LEU A 182 31.64 -3.85 -27.50
CA LEU A 182 30.97 -3.34 -28.67
C LEU A 182 31.07 -4.33 -29.84
N MET A 183 29.94 -4.64 -30.47
CA MET A 183 29.89 -5.56 -31.60
C MET A 183 30.56 -4.96 -32.85
N HIS A 184 31.18 -5.80 -33.69
CA HIS A 184 31.94 -5.37 -34.87
C HIS A 184 31.11 -4.84 -36.04
N HIS A 185 29.78 -4.84 -35.94
CA HIS A 185 28.88 -4.46 -37.04
C HIS A 185 28.08 -3.22 -36.66
N GLU A 186 27.94 -2.32 -37.63
CA GLU A 186 27.20 -1.08 -37.52
C GLU A 186 26.04 -1.11 -38.50
N TYR A 187 24.85 -0.79 -38.00
CA TYR A 187 23.62 -0.71 -38.77
C TYR A 187 23.07 0.71 -38.63
N ASP A 188 23.15 1.50 -39.71
CA ASP A 188 22.59 2.87 -39.76
C ASP A 188 23.07 3.77 -38.59
N GLY A 189 24.37 3.76 -38.31
CA GLY A 189 24.95 4.55 -37.22
C GLY A 189 24.75 3.95 -35.81
N ILE A 190 24.03 2.83 -35.68
CA ILE A 190 23.77 2.14 -34.41
C ILE A 190 24.67 0.92 -34.30
N ARG A 191 25.29 0.75 -33.14
CA ARG A 191 26.10 -0.41 -32.77
C ARG A 191 25.53 -1.05 -31.50
N GLU A 192 25.65 -2.36 -31.39
CA GLU A 192 25.08 -3.14 -30.28
C GLU A 192 26.16 -3.52 -29.25
N LEU A 193 25.77 -3.59 -27.98
CA LEU A 193 26.64 -4.06 -26.89
C LEU A 193 26.38 -5.53 -26.62
N ASN A 194 27.45 -6.32 -26.49
CA ASN A 194 27.41 -7.74 -26.13
C ASN A 194 27.34 -7.94 -24.62
N ASN A 195 26.25 -7.49 -24.01
CA ASN A 195 26.02 -7.60 -22.56
C ASN A 195 25.39 -8.95 -22.18
N VAL A 196 25.72 -9.45 -20.99
CA VAL A 196 25.00 -10.59 -20.41
C VAL A 196 23.59 -10.18 -19.99
N LEU A 197 22.65 -11.12 -20.08
CA LEU A 197 21.26 -10.87 -19.69
C LEU A 197 21.17 -10.63 -18.17
N PRO A 198 20.36 -9.66 -17.72
CA PRO A 198 20.17 -9.42 -16.30
C PRO A 198 19.65 -10.69 -15.58
N PRO A 199 20.24 -11.09 -14.45
CA PRO A 199 19.85 -12.31 -13.74
C PRO A 199 18.38 -12.36 -13.38
N TRP A 200 17.83 -11.24 -12.89
CA TRP A 200 16.40 -11.14 -12.54
C TRP A 200 15.49 -11.44 -13.74
N TRP A 201 15.88 -11.02 -14.94
CA TRP A 201 15.13 -11.28 -16.16
C TRP A 201 15.15 -12.76 -16.51
N LEU A 202 16.31 -13.41 -16.41
CA LEU A 202 16.45 -14.86 -16.62
C LEU A 202 15.63 -15.66 -15.60
N TRP A 203 15.68 -15.27 -14.32
CA TRP A 203 14.87 -15.92 -13.28
C TRP A 203 13.37 -15.78 -13.54
N LEU A 204 12.90 -14.60 -13.99
CA LEU A 204 11.51 -14.41 -14.39
C LEU A 204 11.15 -15.26 -15.60
N PHE A 205 12.01 -15.31 -16.61
CA PHE A 205 11.80 -16.15 -17.80
C PHE A 205 11.64 -17.62 -17.42
N TYR A 206 12.55 -18.18 -16.63
CA TYR A 206 12.42 -19.56 -16.13
C TYR A 206 11.23 -19.75 -15.19
N GLY A 207 10.91 -18.76 -14.37
CA GLY A 207 9.72 -18.76 -13.52
C GLY A 207 8.43 -18.90 -14.34
N THR A 208 8.31 -18.19 -15.47
CA THR A 208 7.14 -18.29 -16.35
C THR A 208 7.04 -19.66 -17.02
N ILE A 209 8.17 -20.28 -17.38
CA ILE A 209 8.20 -21.64 -17.93
C ILE A 209 7.72 -22.65 -16.89
N ILE A 210 8.26 -22.59 -15.66
CA ILE A 210 7.85 -23.47 -14.57
C ILE A 210 6.36 -23.30 -14.28
N TRP A 211 5.88 -22.06 -14.20
CA TRP A 211 4.47 -21.77 -13.99
C TRP A 211 3.59 -22.36 -15.10
N GLY A 212 3.99 -22.21 -16.37
CA GLY A 212 3.28 -22.80 -17.51
C GLY A 212 3.19 -24.32 -17.44
N VAL A 213 4.27 -24.99 -17.04
CA VAL A 213 4.27 -26.45 -16.83
C VAL A 213 3.35 -26.85 -15.69
N VAL A 214 3.42 -26.16 -14.54
CA VAL A 214 2.55 -26.42 -13.38
C VAL A 214 1.08 -26.23 -13.75
N TYR A 215 0.75 -25.14 -14.45
CA TYR A 215 -0.61 -24.86 -14.92
C TYR A 215 -1.13 -25.97 -15.84
N LEU A 216 -0.35 -26.34 -16.86
CA LEU A 216 -0.73 -27.38 -17.82
C LEU A 216 -0.96 -28.72 -17.12
N VAL A 217 -0.07 -29.11 -16.22
CA VAL A 217 -0.21 -30.37 -15.47
C VAL A 217 -1.43 -30.33 -14.56
N ASN A 218 -1.65 -29.23 -13.84
CA ASN A 218 -2.74 -29.13 -12.87
C ASN A 218 -4.13 -29.08 -13.54
N VAL A 219 -4.29 -28.22 -14.55
CA VAL A 219 -5.59 -27.95 -15.20
C VAL A 219 -5.92 -28.99 -16.27
N HIS A 220 -4.95 -29.37 -17.11
CA HIS A 220 -5.24 -30.20 -18.29
C HIS A 220 -4.87 -31.67 -18.16
N ILE A 221 -3.92 -32.03 -17.29
CA ILE A 221 -3.48 -33.44 -17.14
C ILE A 221 -4.11 -34.09 -15.91
N LEU A 222 -3.93 -33.49 -14.73
CA LEU A 222 -4.40 -34.05 -13.47
C LEU A 222 -5.86 -33.69 -13.17
N GLY A 223 -6.38 -32.60 -13.77
CA GLY A 223 -7.74 -32.13 -13.53
C GLY A 223 -7.99 -31.71 -12.07
N VAL A 224 -6.97 -31.16 -11.41
CA VAL A 224 -7.07 -30.73 -10.00
C VAL A 224 -7.87 -29.44 -9.88
N MET A 225 -7.79 -28.57 -10.89
CA MET A 225 -8.57 -27.34 -11.00
C MET A 225 -9.59 -27.49 -12.13
N PRO A 226 -10.84 -27.01 -11.94
CA PRO A 226 -11.86 -27.07 -12.99
C PRO A 226 -11.45 -26.26 -14.21
N LEU A 227 -11.94 -26.68 -15.37
CA LEU A 227 -11.87 -25.86 -16.58
C LEU A 227 -12.85 -24.69 -16.47
N GLN A 228 -12.62 -23.62 -17.24
CA GLN A 228 -13.47 -22.43 -17.25
C GLN A 228 -14.98 -22.73 -17.38
N ALA A 229 -15.36 -23.70 -18.22
CA ALA A 229 -16.77 -24.06 -18.39
C ALA A 229 -17.35 -24.72 -17.13
N GLU A 230 -16.57 -25.56 -16.46
CA GLU A 230 -16.98 -26.23 -15.23
C GLU A 230 -17.01 -25.25 -14.06
N GLU A 231 -16.04 -24.34 -13.97
CA GLU A 231 -16.02 -23.24 -12.99
C GLU A 231 -17.26 -22.36 -13.14
N TYR A 232 -17.64 -22.00 -14.38
CA TYR A 232 -18.88 -21.26 -14.65
C TYR A 232 -20.13 -22.02 -14.18
N GLU A 233 -20.21 -23.32 -14.44
CA GLU A 233 -21.35 -24.13 -13.99
C GLU A 233 -21.43 -24.19 -12.45
N GLN A 234 -20.29 -24.29 -11.78
CA GLN A 234 -20.21 -24.26 -10.31
C GLN A 234 -20.66 -22.91 -9.75
N GLU A 235 -20.17 -21.80 -10.32
CA GLU A 235 -20.59 -20.45 -9.92
C GLU A 235 -22.09 -20.23 -10.15
N MET A 236 -22.62 -20.66 -11.28
CA MET A 236 -24.05 -20.55 -11.59
C MET A 236 -24.92 -21.43 -10.68
N ALA A 237 -24.42 -22.59 -10.26
CA ALA A 237 -25.11 -23.43 -9.28
C ALA A 237 -25.22 -22.72 -7.93
N GLN A 238 -24.10 -22.17 -7.44
CA GLN A 238 -24.09 -21.43 -6.19
C GLN A 238 -24.95 -20.16 -6.25
N ALA A 239 -24.86 -19.39 -7.33
CA ALA A 239 -25.67 -18.20 -7.53
C ALA A 239 -27.17 -18.50 -7.53
N LYS A 240 -27.60 -19.66 -8.05
CA LYS A 240 -29.01 -20.07 -7.98
C LYS A 240 -29.47 -20.32 -6.55
N GLU A 241 -28.63 -20.94 -5.72
CA GLU A 241 -28.93 -21.16 -4.30
C GLU A 241 -29.03 -19.83 -3.55
N ASP A 242 -28.11 -18.90 -3.79
CA ASP A 242 -28.10 -17.58 -3.17
C ASP A 242 -29.32 -16.74 -3.58
N VAL A 243 -29.65 -16.75 -4.89
CA VAL A 243 -30.86 -16.08 -5.40
C VAL A 243 -32.10 -16.70 -4.79
N ALA A 244 -32.19 -18.03 -4.72
CA ALA A 244 -33.34 -18.69 -4.11
C ALA A 244 -33.47 -18.34 -2.62
N ALA A 245 -32.36 -18.32 -1.87
CA ALA A 245 -32.34 -17.94 -0.46
C ALA A 245 -32.72 -16.46 -0.24
N TYR A 246 -32.29 -15.57 -1.14
CA TYR A 246 -32.69 -14.17 -1.14
C TYR A 246 -34.18 -14.01 -1.43
N LEU A 247 -34.68 -14.67 -2.48
CA LEU A 247 -36.08 -14.63 -2.89
C LEU A 247 -37.01 -15.20 -1.80
N ALA A 248 -36.59 -16.24 -1.08
CA ALA A 248 -37.35 -16.80 0.04
C ALA A 248 -37.62 -15.80 1.19
N GLN A 249 -36.88 -14.68 1.28
CA GLN A 249 -37.12 -13.63 2.27
C GLN A 249 -38.34 -12.75 1.91
N PHE A 250 -38.82 -12.82 0.67
CA PHE A 250 -39.92 -11.99 0.19
C PHE A 250 -41.20 -12.83 0.05
N SER A 251 -42.29 -12.40 0.67
CA SER A 251 -43.58 -13.10 0.60
C SER A 251 -44.37 -12.84 -0.68
N ASN A 252 -43.96 -11.85 -1.48
CA ASN A 252 -44.60 -11.44 -2.73
C ASN A 252 -43.65 -11.63 -3.91
N LEU A 253 -43.23 -12.87 -4.13
CA LEU A 253 -42.43 -13.23 -5.30
C LEU A 253 -43.31 -13.06 -6.53
N VAL A 254 -43.03 -12.03 -7.32
CA VAL A 254 -43.69 -11.79 -8.60
C VAL A 254 -42.70 -12.17 -9.70
N ASP A 255 -43.06 -13.15 -10.52
CA ASP A 255 -42.25 -13.63 -11.64
C ASP A 255 -43.11 -13.81 -12.90
N GLU A 256 -42.45 -14.08 -14.03
CA GLU A 256 -43.09 -14.33 -15.33
C GLU A 256 -44.10 -15.48 -15.35
N SER A 257 -44.08 -16.37 -14.35
CA SER A 257 -45.01 -17.50 -14.24
C SER A 257 -46.24 -17.20 -13.40
N ASN A 258 -46.19 -16.20 -12.51
CA ASN A 258 -47.29 -15.86 -11.60
C ASN A 258 -47.97 -14.51 -11.86
N VAL A 259 -47.39 -13.69 -12.74
CA VAL A 259 -48.04 -12.47 -13.24
C VAL A 259 -49.15 -12.84 -14.21
N THR A 260 -50.38 -12.43 -13.87
CA THR A 260 -51.51 -12.47 -14.79
C THR A 260 -51.89 -11.05 -15.20
N VAL A 261 -52.35 -10.89 -16.44
CA VAL A 261 -52.82 -9.58 -16.93
C VAL A 261 -54.10 -9.22 -16.19
N ALA A 262 -54.04 -8.17 -15.37
CA ALA A 262 -55.22 -7.58 -14.77
C ALA A 262 -56.04 -6.85 -15.84
N THR A 263 -57.31 -7.19 -15.96
CA THR A 263 -58.25 -6.56 -16.93
C THR A 263 -59.44 -5.92 -16.26
N ASP A 264 -59.61 -6.08 -14.95
CA ASP A 264 -60.69 -5.46 -14.21
C ASP A 264 -60.39 -3.99 -13.92
N GLU A 265 -61.41 -3.17 -14.09
CA GLU A 265 -61.32 -1.70 -14.02
C GLU A 265 -60.88 -1.22 -12.62
N ALA A 266 -61.25 -1.94 -11.57
CA ALA A 266 -60.89 -1.60 -10.19
C ALA A 266 -59.39 -1.78 -9.93
N THR A 267 -58.81 -2.90 -10.36
CA THR A 267 -57.37 -3.19 -10.22
C THR A 267 -56.53 -2.28 -11.11
N LEU A 268 -56.99 -2.00 -12.33
CA LEU A 268 -56.33 -1.04 -13.23
C LEU A 268 -56.32 0.38 -12.65
N ALA A 269 -57.43 0.84 -12.07
CA ALA A 269 -57.50 2.16 -11.41
C ALA A 269 -56.56 2.24 -10.18
N SER A 270 -56.48 1.16 -9.40
CA SER A 270 -55.53 1.08 -8.28
C SER A 270 -54.07 1.06 -8.76
N GLY A 271 -53.76 0.28 -9.79
CA GLY A 271 -52.43 0.23 -10.41
C GLY A 271 -52.00 1.58 -11.00
N GLU A 272 -52.92 2.31 -11.64
CA GLU A 272 -52.68 3.66 -12.15
C GLU A 272 -52.28 4.63 -11.02
N SER A 273 -52.96 4.55 -9.87
CA SER A 273 -52.60 5.36 -8.70
C SER A 273 -51.20 5.06 -8.19
N ILE A 274 -50.81 3.78 -8.12
CA ILE A 274 -49.48 3.35 -7.70
C ILE A 274 -48.42 3.80 -8.72
N TYR A 275 -48.71 3.67 -10.01
CA TYR A 275 -47.84 4.11 -11.10
C TYR A 275 -47.56 5.61 -11.04
N LYS A 276 -48.62 6.42 -10.85
CA LYS A 276 -48.50 7.88 -10.71
C LYS A 276 -47.73 8.28 -9.46
N GLN A 277 -47.81 7.49 -8.39
CA GLN A 277 -47.13 7.81 -7.14
C GLN A 277 -45.63 7.46 -7.17
N PHE A 278 -45.26 6.35 -7.79
CA PHE A 278 -43.90 5.80 -7.65
C PHE A 278 -43.12 5.65 -8.97
N CYS A 279 -43.80 5.55 -10.11
CA CYS A 279 -43.16 5.18 -11.39
C CYS A 279 -43.07 6.33 -12.40
N VAL A 280 -44.04 7.25 -12.40
CA VAL A 280 -44.16 8.33 -13.41
C VAL A 280 -42.96 9.29 -13.44
N ALA A 281 -42.21 9.38 -12.34
CA ALA A 281 -41.04 10.24 -12.26
C ALA A 281 -39.94 9.84 -13.28
N CYS A 282 -39.87 8.55 -13.64
CA CYS A 282 -38.89 8.01 -14.59
C CYS A 282 -39.55 7.47 -15.87
N HIS A 283 -40.79 7.00 -15.81
CA HIS A 283 -41.53 6.40 -16.92
C HIS A 283 -42.75 7.26 -17.34
N GLY A 284 -42.56 8.58 -17.47
CA GLY A 284 -43.62 9.51 -17.89
C GLY A 284 -44.00 9.43 -19.36
#